data_AF-A0A3Q9BVM3-F1
#
_entry.id   AF-A0A3Q9BVM3-F1
#
_cell.length_a   1.000
_cell.length_b   1.000
_cell.length_c   1.000
_cell.angle_alpha   90.00
_cell.angle_beta   90.00
_cell.angle_gamma   90.00
#
_symmetry.space_group_name_H-M   'P 1'
#
loop_
_entity.id
_entity.type
_entity.pdbx_description
1 polymer ?
#
loop_
_entity_poly.entity_id
_entity_poly.type
_entity_poly.pdbx_seq_one_letter_code
_entity_poly.pdbx_strand_id
1 'polypeptide(L)'
;MSLIDALDDRALILVLQEYTEDLQDGSTSSGQLTESESREALRELTAGADLDGVLDDEAAALAAARRLLTVALDDSESAAVVVPIIEDPPADDQLAVETAAAGLVVLGALIAWLQTKVDIKIHRKDGKTEFLFHLRKAAADPQTIQDLSNAATQVLTGNGPTQP
;
A
#
# COMPACT_ATOMS: atom_id res chain seq x y z
N MET A 1 15.24 13.68 -12.26
CA MET A 1 13.83 14.02 -11.99
C MET A 1 13.10 12.70 -12.05
N SER A 2 12.59 12.22 -10.91
CA SER A 2 11.89 10.93 -10.84
C SER A 2 10.61 11.01 -11.66
N LEU A 3 10.15 9.89 -12.22
CA LEU A 3 8.88 9.80 -12.96
C LEU A 3 7.70 10.33 -12.12
N ILE A 4 7.76 10.07 -10.80
CA ILE A 4 6.78 10.51 -9.81
C ILE A 4 6.83 12.03 -9.55
N ASP A 5 8.01 12.66 -9.68
CA ASP A 5 8.18 14.11 -9.41
C ASP A 5 7.46 14.98 -10.46
N ALA A 6 7.08 14.39 -11.60
CA ALA A 6 6.35 15.06 -12.66
C ALA A 6 4.82 15.04 -12.45
N LEU A 7 4.31 14.21 -11.54
CA LEU A 7 2.89 14.13 -11.22
C LEU A 7 2.49 15.22 -10.23
N ASP A 8 1.36 15.88 -10.49
CA ASP A 8 0.70 16.69 -9.48
C ASP A 8 0.01 15.79 -8.42
N ASP A 9 -0.41 16.40 -7.31
CA ASP A 9 -1.02 15.68 -6.19
C ASP A 9 -2.28 14.91 -6.60
N ARG A 10 -3.00 15.38 -7.62
CA ARG A 10 -4.24 14.76 -8.08
C ARG A 10 -3.96 13.55 -8.97
N ALA A 11 -3.08 13.73 -9.95
CA ALA A 11 -2.59 12.65 -10.81
C ALA A 11 -1.96 11.53 -9.99
N LEU A 12 -1.26 11.86 -8.91
CA LEU A 12 -0.68 10.90 -7.98
C LEU A 12 -1.74 9.96 -7.36
N ILE A 13 -2.86 10.52 -6.89
CA ILE A 13 -3.94 9.74 -6.27
C ILE A 13 -4.66 8.91 -7.33
N LEU A 14 -4.91 9.45 -8.53
CA LEU A 14 -5.56 8.72 -9.63
C LEU A 14 -4.72 7.54 -10.10
N VAL A 15 -3.41 7.73 -10.29
CA VAL A 15 -2.46 6.65 -10.60
C VAL A 15 -2.53 5.56 -9.53
N LEU A 16 -2.60 5.95 -8.26
CA LEU A 16 -2.63 4.99 -7.16
C LEU A 16 -3.95 4.21 -7.08
N GLN A 17 -5.08 4.85 -7.44
CA GLN A 17 -6.38 4.19 -7.58
C GLN A 17 -6.36 3.16 -8.71
N GLU A 18 -5.97 3.57 -9.91
CA GLU A 18 -5.86 2.68 -11.09
C GLU A 18 -4.92 1.51 -10.80
N TYR A 19 -3.74 1.79 -10.21
CA TYR A 19 -2.81 0.75 -9.79
C TYR A 19 -3.45 -0.25 -8.82
N THR A 20 -4.25 0.23 -7.87
CA THR A 20 -4.94 -0.63 -6.90
C THR A 20 -5.97 -1.52 -7.59
N GLU A 21 -6.71 -0.99 -8.56
CA GLU A 21 -7.70 -1.74 -9.35
C GLU A 21 -7.04 -2.84 -10.18
N ASP A 22 -5.96 -2.52 -10.90
CA ASP A 22 -5.18 -3.49 -11.69
C ASP A 22 -4.61 -4.64 -10.83
N LEU A 23 -4.15 -4.33 -9.61
CA LEU A 23 -3.65 -5.36 -8.68
C LEU A 23 -4.76 -6.30 -8.20
N GLN A 24 -5.98 -5.80 -8.05
CA GLN A 24 -7.13 -6.59 -7.60
C GLN A 24 -7.62 -7.53 -8.71
N ASP A 25 -7.65 -7.06 -9.96
CA ASP A 25 -8.03 -7.87 -11.12
C ASP A 25 -7.05 -9.03 -11.39
N GLY A 26 -5.76 -8.83 -11.08
CA GLY A 26 -4.73 -9.86 -11.21
C GLY A 26 -4.64 -10.87 -10.06
N SER A 27 -5.27 -10.62 -8.90
CA SER A 27 -5.11 -11.46 -7.71
C SER A 27 -6.13 -12.59 -7.61
N THR A 28 -5.69 -13.84 -7.81
CA THR A 28 -6.45 -15.04 -7.43
C THR A 28 -6.38 -15.27 -5.91
N SER A 29 -7.25 -14.60 -5.17
CA SER A 29 -7.74 -14.98 -3.83
C SER A 29 -6.78 -14.90 -2.62
N SER A 30 -6.92 -13.84 -1.84
CA SER A 30 -7.24 -13.91 -0.41
C SER A 30 -8.40 -12.93 -0.22
N GLY A 31 -9.46 -13.31 0.49
CA GLY A 31 -10.68 -12.50 0.56
C GLY A 31 -10.39 -11.01 0.85
N GLN A 32 -11.14 -10.12 0.21
CA GLN A 32 -10.98 -8.67 0.37
C GLN A 32 -11.09 -8.32 1.86
N LEU A 33 -10.02 -7.74 2.41
CA LEU A 33 -10.00 -7.30 3.81
C LEU A 33 -10.97 -6.15 3.97
N THR A 34 -11.69 -6.10 5.09
CA THR A 34 -12.41 -4.87 5.45
C THR A 34 -11.42 -3.76 5.79
N GLU A 35 -11.89 -2.51 5.84
CA GLU A 35 -11.07 -1.37 6.27
C GLU A 35 -10.47 -1.60 7.67
N SER A 36 -11.26 -2.10 8.62
CA SER A 36 -10.80 -2.38 9.97
C SER A 36 -9.72 -3.47 10.00
N GLU A 37 -9.90 -4.53 9.20
CA GLU A 37 -8.92 -5.63 9.11
C GLU A 37 -7.64 -5.19 8.43
N SER A 38 -7.74 -4.32 7.43
CA SER A 38 -6.61 -3.70 6.75
C SER A 38 -5.77 -2.88 7.73
N ARG A 39 -6.42 -2.05 8.55
CA ARG A 39 -5.75 -1.24 9.58
C ARG A 39 -5.07 -2.12 10.64
N GLU A 40 -5.75 -3.17 11.08
CA GLU A 40 -5.20 -4.08 12.10
C GLU A 40 -4.03 -4.91 11.55
N ALA A 41 -4.14 -5.42 10.32
CA ALA A 41 -3.06 -6.14 9.64
C ALA A 41 -1.81 -5.24 9.44
N LEU A 42 -2.00 -3.99 9.03
CA LEU A 42 -0.88 -3.05 8.92
C LEU A 42 -0.25 -2.75 10.27
N ARG A 43 -1.04 -2.59 11.34
CA ARG A 43 -0.50 -2.37 12.70
C ARG A 43 0.37 -3.54 13.15
N GLU A 44 -0.10 -4.77 12.93
CA GLU A 44 0.66 -5.99 13.22
C GLU A 44 1.96 -6.05 12.40
N LEU A 45 1.89 -5.74 11.10
CA LEU A 45 3.05 -5.81 10.22
C LEU A 45 4.08 -4.70 10.48
N THR A 46 3.66 -3.51 10.90
CA THR A 46 4.52 -2.30 10.98
C THR A 46 4.87 -1.87 12.41
N ALA A 47 4.71 -2.76 13.39
CA ALA A 47 4.93 -2.46 14.81
C ALA A 47 4.13 -1.23 15.31
N GLY A 48 2.94 -1.00 14.74
CA GLY A 48 2.05 0.08 15.14
C GLY A 48 2.34 1.43 14.49
N ALA A 49 2.74 1.48 13.21
CA ALA A 49 2.88 2.73 12.47
C ALA A 49 1.61 3.62 12.57
N ASP A 50 1.81 4.93 12.50
CA ASP A 50 0.75 5.93 12.65
C ASP A 50 -0.17 6.00 11.41
N LEU A 51 -1.10 5.06 11.34
CA LEU A 51 -2.12 5.00 10.29
C LEU A 51 -3.10 6.17 10.38
N ASP A 52 -3.41 6.62 11.60
CA ASP A 52 -4.40 7.66 11.82
C ASP A 52 -3.84 9.02 11.36
N GLY A 53 -2.55 9.29 11.60
CA GLY A 53 -1.85 10.44 11.03
C GLY A 53 -1.82 10.47 9.49
N VAL A 54 -1.71 9.31 8.82
CA VAL A 54 -1.78 9.24 7.35
C VAL A 54 -3.21 9.47 6.83
N LEU A 55 -4.23 9.10 7.59
CA LEU A 55 -5.62 9.25 7.17
C LEU A 55 -6.18 10.65 7.42
N ASP A 56 -5.75 11.28 8.51
CA ASP A 56 -6.31 12.55 8.96
C ASP A 56 -5.54 13.77 8.40
N ASP A 57 -4.34 13.56 7.82
CA ASP A 57 -3.52 14.62 7.21
C ASP A 57 -3.28 14.37 5.71
N GLU A 58 -3.79 15.28 4.88
CA GLU A 58 -3.64 15.26 3.42
C GLU A 58 -2.17 15.28 2.98
N ALA A 59 -1.35 16.10 3.64
CA ALA A 59 0.06 16.21 3.29
C ALA A 59 0.81 14.91 3.60
N ALA A 60 0.48 14.27 4.74
CA ALA A 60 0.99 12.96 5.09
C ALA A 60 0.53 11.87 4.10
N ALA A 61 -0.74 11.89 3.69
CA ALA A 61 -1.28 10.97 2.68
C ALA A 61 -0.55 11.11 1.34
N LEU A 62 -0.38 12.33 0.84
CA LEU A 62 0.32 12.60 -0.41
C LEU A 62 1.80 12.23 -0.35
N ALA A 63 2.46 12.45 0.79
CA ALA A 63 3.83 11.98 1.01
C ALA A 63 3.91 10.45 1.00
N ALA A 64 2.96 9.76 1.64
CA ALA A 64 2.89 8.30 1.65
C ALA A 64 2.58 7.73 0.25
N ALA A 65 1.70 8.37 -0.52
CA ALA A 65 1.41 8.01 -1.91
C ALA A 65 2.68 8.03 -2.79
N ARG A 66 3.47 9.10 -2.71
CA ARG A 66 4.76 9.19 -3.44
C ARG A 66 5.73 8.08 -3.05
N ARG A 67 5.82 7.79 -1.75
CA ARG A 67 6.69 6.71 -1.25
C ARG A 67 6.20 5.34 -1.72
N LEU A 68 4.89 5.09 -1.72
CA LEU A 68 4.33 3.83 -2.19
C LEU A 68 4.62 3.61 -3.69
N LEU A 69 4.44 4.63 -4.53
CA LEU A 69 4.80 4.52 -5.94
C LEU A 69 6.31 4.31 -6.13
N THR A 70 7.14 4.94 -5.29
CA THR A 70 8.60 4.71 -5.33
C THR A 70 8.92 3.26 -5.03
N VAL A 71 8.34 2.69 -3.96
CA VAL A 71 8.50 1.27 -3.60
C VAL A 71 7.98 0.36 -4.71
N ALA A 72 6.86 0.71 -5.35
CA ALA A 72 6.29 -0.05 -6.45
C ALA A 72 7.18 -0.03 -7.71
N LEU A 73 7.87 1.08 -7.99
CA LEU A 73 8.82 1.19 -9.11
C LEU A 73 10.13 0.41 -8.86
N ASP A 74 10.53 0.25 -7.61
CA ASP A 74 11.75 -0.50 -7.24
C ASP A 74 11.54 -2.02 -7.33
N ASP A 75 10.29 -2.51 -7.26
CA ASP A 75 9.92 -3.91 -7.44
C ASP A 75 9.53 -4.21 -8.89
N SER A 76 10.23 -5.11 -9.57
CA SER A 76 10.02 -5.35 -11.01
C SER A 76 8.63 -5.85 -11.40
N GLU A 77 7.94 -6.57 -10.51
CA GLU A 77 6.59 -7.07 -10.78
C GLU A 77 5.56 -5.94 -10.67
N SER A 78 5.68 -5.10 -9.65
CA SER A 78 4.87 -3.90 -9.46
C SER A 78 5.16 -2.82 -10.50
N ALA A 79 6.43 -2.65 -10.89
CA ALA A 79 6.87 -1.71 -11.91
C ALA A 79 6.19 -2.00 -13.27
N ALA A 80 6.03 -3.27 -13.63
CA ALA A 80 5.38 -3.66 -14.88
C ALA A 80 3.90 -3.22 -14.97
N VAL A 81 3.26 -2.99 -13.82
CA VAL A 81 1.88 -2.49 -13.72
C VAL A 81 1.85 -0.97 -13.59
N VAL A 82 2.66 -0.39 -12.72
CA VAL A 82 2.55 1.04 -12.38
C VAL A 82 3.21 1.98 -13.39
N VAL A 83 4.27 1.55 -14.09
CA VAL A 83 4.95 2.37 -15.12
C VAL A 83 3.99 2.84 -16.22
N PRO A 84 3.23 1.95 -16.92
CA PRO A 84 2.34 2.40 -17.98
C PRO A 84 1.25 3.38 -17.47
N ILE A 85 0.80 3.21 -16.22
CA ILE A 85 -0.19 4.11 -15.60
C ILE A 85 0.42 5.49 -15.32
N ILE A 86 1.69 5.57 -14.90
CA ILE A 86 2.36 6.87 -14.69
C ILE A 86 2.66 7.56 -16.03
N GLU A 87 2.99 6.80 -17.07
CA GLU A 87 3.28 7.35 -18.41
C GLU A 87 2.03 7.92 -19.10
N ASP A 88 0.85 7.36 -18.81
CA ASP A 88 -0.45 7.84 -19.29
C ASP A 88 -1.45 7.92 -18.11
N PRO A 89 -1.33 8.95 -17.24
CA PRO A 89 -2.13 9.04 -16.02
C PRO A 89 -3.62 9.20 -16.35
N PRO A 90 -4.53 8.57 -15.57
CA PRO A 90 -5.97 8.68 -15.78
C PRO A 90 -6.42 10.14 -15.81
N ALA A 91 -7.37 10.44 -16.70
CA ALA A 91 -7.96 11.77 -16.81
C ALA A 91 -8.74 12.12 -15.52
N ASP A 92 -8.55 13.34 -15.01
CA ASP A 92 -9.33 13.86 -13.89
C ASP A 92 -10.71 14.31 -14.37
N ASP A 93 -11.63 13.35 -14.46
CA ASP A 93 -13.01 13.60 -14.88
C ASP A 93 -13.94 14.02 -13.72
N GLN A 94 -13.42 14.06 -12.48
CA GLN A 94 -14.23 14.29 -11.27
C GLN A 94 -13.86 15.59 -10.55
N LEU A 95 -14.79 16.55 -10.53
CA LEU A 95 -14.74 17.72 -9.68
C LEU A 95 -14.88 17.30 -8.20
N ALA A 96 -13.80 17.43 -7.43
CA ALA A 96 -13.75 17.28 -5.97
C ALA A 96 -13.98 15.86 -5.43
N VAL A 97 -12.92 15.03 -5.46
CA VAL A 97 -12.80 13.96 -4.45
C VAL A 97 -12.20 14.60 -3.20
N GLU A 98 -12.98 14.62 -2.12
CA GLU A 98 -12.64 15.21 -0.82
C GLU A 98 -11.38 14.57 -0.22
N THR A 99 -10.58 15.40 0.44
CA THR A 99 -9.33 15.10 1.17
C THR A 99 -9.35 13.80 1.98
N ALA A 100 -10.50 13.40 2.52
CA ALA A 100 -10.68 12.15 3.27
C ALA A 100 -10.43 10.87 2.43
N ALA A 101 -10.47 10.95 1.11
CA ALA A 101 -10.22 9.79 0.25
C ALA A 101 -8.73 9.50 0.06
N ALA A 102 -7.84 10.49 0.10
CA ALA A 102 -6.43 10.30 -0.23
C ALA A 102 -5.75 9.30 0.72
N GLY A 103 -5.96 9.45 2.04
CA GLY A 103 -5.44 8.51 3.02
C GLY A 103 -6.00 7.09 2.83
N LEU A 104 -7.29 6.96 2.53
CA LEU A 104 -7.93 5.66 2.28
C LEU A 104 -7.41 5.00 1.00
N VAL A 105 -7.18 5.78 -0.05
CA VAL A 105 -6.57 5.30 -1.31
C VAL A 105 -5.17 4.77 -1.04
N VAL A 106 -4.35 5.51 -0.27
CA VAL A 106 -3.00 5.06 0.09
C VAL A 106 -3.04 3.76 0.88
N LEU A 107 -3.93 3.65 1.88
CA LEU A 107 -4.05 2.41 2.66
C LEU A 107 -4.54 1.24 1.80
N GLY A 108 -5.54 1.47 0.95
CA GLY A 108 -6.06 0.46 0.03
C GLY A 108 -4.97 -0.04 -0.93
N ALA A 109 -4.21 0.87 -1.50
CA ALA A 109 -3.10 0.56 -2.40
C ALA A 109 -1.97 -0.19 -1.70
N LEU A 110 -1.59 0.24 -0.49
CA LEU A 110 -0.56 -0.44 0.29
C LEU A 110 -0.97 -1.88 0.63
N ILE A 111 -2.22 -2.08 1.03
CA ILE A 111 -2.78 -3.42 1.29
C ILE A 111 -2.81 -4.27 0.02
N ALA A 112 -3.31 -3.73 -1.09
CA ALA A 112 -3.36 -4.45 -2.36
C ALA A 112 -1.96 -4.87 -2.82
N TRP A 113 -0.98 -3.96 -2.70
CA TRP A 113 0.42 -4.27 -2.97
C TRP A 113 0.95 -5.39 -2.06
N LEU A 114 0.74 -5.29 -0.75
CA LEU A 114 1.16 -6.34 0.19
C LEU A 114 0.52 -7.69 -0.11
N GLN A 115 -0.77 -7.71 -0.47
CA GLN A 115 -1.51 -8.92 -0.85
C GLN A 115 -0.97 -9.58 -2.12
N THR A 116 -0.24 -8.85 -2.98
CA THR A 116 0.46 -9.48 -4.11
C THR A 116 1.68 -10.28 -3.67
N LYS A 117 2.30 -9.88 -2.55
CA LYS A 117 3.54 -10.46 -2.03
C LYS A 117 3.26 -11.56 -0.99
N VAL A 118 2.17 -11.44 -0.24
CA VAL A 118 1.84 -12.30 0.91
C VAL A 118 0.38 -12.77 0.86
N ASP A 119 0.13 -13.98 1.34
CA ASP A 119 -1.18 -14.47 1.74
C ASP A 119 -1.44 -14.07 3.20
N ILE A 120 -2.52 -13.32 3.42
CA ILE A 120 -2.97 -12.90 4.75
C ILE A 120 -4.07 -13.85 5.20
N LYS A 121 -3.79 -14.67 6.21
CA LYS A 121 -4.79 -15.53 6.85
C LYS A 121 -5.30 -14.88 8.12
N ILE A 122 -6.62 -14.77 8.24
CA ILE A 122 -7.30 -14.19 9.40
C ILE A 122 -7.88 -15.34 10.23
N HIS A 123 -7.51 -15.42 11.50
CA HIS A 123 -8.14 -16.31 12.46
C HIS A 123 -8.94 -15.47 13.46
N ARG A 124 -10.25 -15.69 13.54
CA ARG A 124 -11.12 -15.02 14.52
C ARG A 124 -11.48 -16.02 15.61
N LYS A 125 -11.02 -15.82 16.84
CA LYS A 125 -11.30 -16.69 17.98
C LYS A 125 -11.56 -15.88 19.24
N ASP A 126 -12.63 -16.21 19.96
CA ASP A 126 -13.01 -15.57 21.22
C ASP A 126 -13.12 -14.03 21.16
N GLY A 127 -13.56 -13.50 20.01
CA GLY A 127 -13.67 -12.05 19.77
C GLY A 127 -12.33 -11.35 19.48
N LYS A 128 -11.23 -12.10 19.35
CA LYS A 128 -9.92 -11.59 18.93
C LYS A 128 -9.63 -11.97 17.48
N THR A 129 -9.05 -11.03 16.76
CA THR A 129 -8.54 -11.24 15.39
C THR A 129 -7.04 -11.52 15.49
N GLU A 130 -6.60 -12.62 14.94
CA GLU A 130 -5.18 -12.96 14.78
C GLU A 130 -4.84 -12.98 13.29
N PHE A 131 -3.77 -12.27 12.91
CA PHE A 131 -3.29 -12.19 11.52
C PHE A 131 -2.06 -13.07 11.35
N LEU A 132 -2.07 -13.90 10.31
CA LEU A 132 -0.96 -14.76 9.93
C LEU A 132 -0.54 -14.46 8.49
N PHE A 133 0.62 -13.84 8.33
CA PHE A 133 1.21 -13.49 7.05
C PHE A 133 2.07 -14.65 6.54
N HIS A 134 1.74 -15.17 5.35
CA HIS A 134 2.52 -16.20 4.66
C HIS A 134 2.99 -15.64 3.33
N LEU A 135 4.23 -15.90 2.92
CA LEU A 135 4.73 -15.41 1.63
C LEU A 135 4.20 -16.30 0.49
N ARG A 136 3.67 -15.69 -0.59
CA ARG A 136 3.13 -16.43 -1.75
C ARG A 136 4.20 -17.24 -2.48
N LYS A 137 5.43 -16.71 -2.57
CA LYS A 137 6.58 -17.45 -3.11
C LYS A 137 7.15 -18.34 -2.00
N ALA A 138 6.93 -19.65 -2.13
CA ALA A 138 7.51 -20.64 -1.24
C ALA A 138 9.04 -20.52 -1.22
N ALA A 139 9.62 -20.53 -0.01
CA ALA A 139 11.05 -20.34 0.32
C ALA A 139 11.55 -18.89 0.44
N ALA A 140 10.71 -17.97 0.88
CA ALA A 140 11.22 -16.70 1.38
C ALA A 140 11.64 -16.83 2.86
N ASP A 141 12.82 -16.33 3.16
CA ASP A 141 13.43 -16.36 4.49
C ASP A 141 12.75 -15.34 5.42
N PRO A 142 12.98 -15.41 6.74
CA PRO A 142 12.48 -14.39 7.69
C PRO A 142 12.87 -12.95 7.34
N GLN A 143 13.94 -12.75 6.55
CA GLN A 143 14.38 -11.43 6.11
C GLN A 143 13.33 -10.79 5.19
N THR A 144 12.68 -11.57 4.34
CA THR A 144 11.67 -11.04 3.39
C THR A 144 10.45 -10.44 4.10
N ILE A 145 9.95 -11.05 5.19
CA ILE A 145 8.86 -10.46 6.00
C ILE A 145 9.33 -9.16 6.65
N GLN A 146 10.58 -9.13 7.13
CA GLN A 146 11.17 -7.94 7.72
C GLN A 146 11.31 -6.82 6.68
N ASP A 147 11.73 -7.14 5.47
CA ASP A 147 11.87 -6.18 4.37
C ASP A 147 10.50 -5.60 3.95
N LEU A 148 9.45 -6.43 3.93
CA LEU A 148 8.08 -5.96 3.67
C LEU A 148 7.54 -5.07 4.80
N SER A 149 7.81 -5.44 6.06
CA SER A 149 7.48 -4.62 7.23
C SER A 149 8.18 -3.25 7.17
N ASN A 150 9.47 -3.24 6.80
CA ASN A 150 10.26 -2.04 6.63
C ASN A 150 9.71 -1.18 5.48
N ALA A 151 9.37 -1.78 4.34
CA ALA A 151 8.78 -1.07 3.21
C ALA A 151 7.43 -0.43 3.58
N ALA A 152 6.54 -1.18 4.23
CA ALA A 152 5.25 -0.65 4.70
C ALA A 152 5.44 0.48 5.72
N THR A 153 6.39 0.32 6.65
CA THR A 153 6.73 1.37 7.63
C THR A 153 7.32 2.61 6.96
N GLN A 154 8.17 2.43 5.96
CA GLN A 154 8.75 3.52 5.17
C GLN A 154 7.69 4.29 4.40
N VAL A 155 6.73 3.59 3.79
CA VAL A 155 5.60 4.23 3.10
C VAL A 155 4.81 5.09 4.07
N LEU A 156 4.39 4.53 5.20
CA LEU A 156 3.51 5.21 6.17
C LEU A 156 4.21 6.36 6.91
N THR A 157 5.44 6.13 7.39
CA THR A 157 6.10 7.07 8.31
C THR A 157 7.18 7.91 7.65
N GLY A 158 7.68 7.51 6.49
CA GLY A 158 8.84 8.13 5.84
C GLY A 158 10.17 7.79 6.50
N ASN A 159 10.16 7.04 7.60
CA ASN A 159 11.36 6.57 8.25
C ASN A 159 11.83 5.29 7.54
N GLY A 160 13.10 5.24 7.18
CA GLY A 160 13.75 4.00 6.76
C GLY A 160 13.76 2.97 7.91
N PRO A 161 14.15 1.72 7.64
CA PRO A 161 14.20 0.66 8.65
C PRO A 161 14.89 1.15 9.91
N THR A 162 14.23 1.02 11.06
CA THR A 162 14.86 1.19 12.37
C THR A 162 15.91 0.10 12.51
N GLN A 163 17.17 0.48 12.27
CA GLN A 163 18.31 -0.40 12.45
C GLN A 163 18.37 -0.80 13.94
N PRO A 164 18.50 -2.10 14.27
CA PRO A 164 18.52 -2.59 15.65
C PRO A 164 19.73 -2.08 16.46
#